data_AF-A0A8E0S5H9-F1
#
_entry.id   AF-A0A8E0S5H9-F1
#
_cell.length_a   1.000
_cell.length_b   1.000
_cell.length_c   1.000
_cell.angle_alpha   90.00
_cell.angle_beta   90.00
_cell.angle_gamma   90.00
#
_symmetry.space_group_name_H-M   'P 1'
#
loop_
_entity.id
_entity.type
_entity.pdbx_description
1 polymer ?
#
loop_
_entity_poly.entity_id
_entity_poly.type
_entity_poly.pdbx_seq_one_letter_code
_entity_poly.pdbx_strand_id
1 'polypeptide(L)'
;MITDGLSSDNVWFDEANPGGIAASDAPPIVDNVQIDLPNYISNYHGYMYYHRLFFIAQRCPALRIAAIRLAHDYIKKSTLDSSSYKRVFLMLAEQQTEASSQPNSTSGVNQLTMETMGHMFADASHLLGSGEVASPRASLSDAASSVLSDVLSGKNEAKLVYDAQWEESTRRKGTILLDQLDTELKNYKANSIKESIRRGSDELGDLYVRLGQLNRARKCYMRSRDYCTSQQQEITMCLNVIRVAIFQRAWSQVSVHVTQAYGLSELRDAIGPGSSASSVSRARPGLTSSSSRGTLTTTSAAGVSTGPERGTSGSARTDPTASGSTTDSSRGFSRQSSDGTSSGGQSYRDAIASARTQLAVAAGLVELAARNFRGAAMSFLQVSSDHCESPTSSIVTQSDLAYFVTLCSLATFDRAELASQVLGSPNVRLLLEAEPACRDMLHSFHQADYAACLGRLNKLRNLLCLDYFLADHVAVLCRAIRNRALCQYFSPYSSADLNRMAQAFDTTVAELENELATLIQDGSIKARIDSHKQLLRVLNVDQRCLTFARAMRLVDEYKKRTHSMILRMAFARQKLIYPSARHESETIMNYLT
;
A
#
# COMPACT_ATOMS: atom_id res chain seq x y z
N MET A 1 21.25 26.54 32.21
CA MET A 1 20.05 27.26 32.65
C MET A 1 19.56 28.14 31.51
N ILE A 2 18.77 27.58 30.59
CA ILE A 2 17.72 28.27 29.83
C ILE A 2 16.65 27.19 29.66
N THR A 3 15.44 27.51 30.11
CA THR A 3 14.32 26.60 30.34
C THR A 3 13.56 26.34 29.05
N ASP A 4 13.43 25.06 28.69
CA ASP A 4 12.52 24.54 27.66
C ASP A 4 11.06 24.61 28.15
N GLY A 5 10.22 25.31 27.38
CA GLY A 5 8.76 25.28 27.50
C GLY A 5 8.18 24.29 26.49
N LEU A 6 7.75 23.13 26.97
CA LEU A 6 6.98 22.12 26.25
C LEU A 6 5.55 22.64 26.04
N SER A 7 5.19 22.98 24.79
CA SER A 7 3.80 23.02 24.35
C SER A 7 3.49 21.73 23.59
N SER A 8 2.43 21.06 24.03
CA SER A 8 1.85 19.83 23.51
C SER A 8 1.57 19.86 22.00
N ASP A 9 2.20 18.93 21.27
CA ASP A 9 1.96 18.69 19.84
C ASP A 9 0.57 18.07 19.62
N ASN A 10 -0.37 18.89 19.15
CA ASN A 10 -1.57 18.50 18.41
C ASN A 10 -1.15 18.01 17.01
N VAL A 11 -1.36 16.73 16.69
CA VAL A 11 -1.25 16.23 15.30
C VAL A 11 -2.25 15.11 15.08
N TRP A 12 -3.52 15.46 14.84
CA TRP A 12 -4.43 14.71 13.99
C TRP A 12 -5.14 15.75 13.11
N PHE A 13 -5.13 15.53 11.80
CA PHE A 13 -5.58 16.41 10.70
C PHE A 13 -4.65 17.60 10.38
N ASP A 14 -3.66 17.37 9.52
CA ASP A 14 -3.69 17.84 8.12
C ASP A 14 -2.29 17.67 7.52
N GLU A 15 -2.07 16.57 6.81
CA GLU A 15 -1.08 16.54 5.74
C GLU A 15 -1.79 15.98 4.53
N ALA A 16 -2.32 16.91 3.75
CA ALA A 16 -2.83 16.78 2.39
C ALA A 16 -2.54 15.40 1.76
N ASN A 17 -3.62 14.63 1.61
CA ASN A 17 -3.71 13.64 0.56
C ASN A 17 -3.30 14.31 -0.77
N PRO A 18 -2.19 13.93 -1.44
CA PRO A 18 -1.81 14.55 -2.71
C PRO A 18 -2.73 14.14 -3.88
N GLY A 19 -3.78 13.35 -3.63
CA GLY A 19 -4.80 13.02 -4.62
C GLY A 19 -6.20 13.28 -4.05
N GLY A 20 -6.72 14.49 -4.22
CA GLY A 20 -8.08 14.85 -3.83
C GLY A 20 -9.09 13.79 -4.25
N ILE A 21 -9.70 13.13 -3.25
CA ILE A 21 -10.86 12.28 -3.46
C ILE A 21 -12.04 13.23 -3.55
N ALA A 22 -12.66 13.34 -4.73
CA ALA A 22 -13.87 14.11 -4.92
C ALA A 22 -14.96 13.63 -3.94
N ALA A 23 -15.78 14.55 -3.44
CA ALA A 23 -16.83 14.29 -2.46
C ALA A 23 -17.94 13.30 -2.90
N SER A 24 -17.82 12.69 -4.09
CA SER A 24 -18.71 11.64 -4.60
C SER A 24 -18.25 10.21 -4.30
N ASP A 25 -17.09 10.01 -3.66
CA ASP A 25 -16.43 8.72 -3.46
C ASP A 25 -16.46 8.23 -1.99
N ALA A 26 -17.43 8.67 -1.17
CA ALA A 26 -17.65 8.09 0.15
C ALA A 26 -17.97 6.59 -0.03
N PRO A 27 -17.15 5.66 0.48
CA PRO A 27 -17.32 4.28 0.02
C PRO A 27 -18.53 3.66 0.73
N PRO A 28 -19.27 2.79 0.03
CA PRO A 28 -20.63 2.42 0.39
C PRO A 28 -20.72 1.76 1.77
N ILE A 29 -21.75 2.13 2.53
CA ILE A 29 -22.15 1.40 3.75
C ILE A 29 -22.52 -0.02 3.31
N VAL A 30 -21.85 -1.01 3.88
CA VAL A 30 -22.07 -2.41 3.52
C VAL A 30 -23.07 -3.03 4.50
N ASP A 31 -24.27 -3.29 4.01
CA ASP A 31 -25.31 -3.95 4.78
C ASP A 31 -25.13 -5.48 4.76
N ASN A 32 -25.20 -6.08 5.95
CA ASN A 32 -25.24 -7.52 6.22
C ASN A 32 -24.10 -8.36 5.61
N VAL A 33 -22.91 -8.23 6.19
CA VAL A 33 -21.81 -9.17 5.97
C VAL A 33 -21.72 -10.13 7.15
N GLN A 34 -21.81 -11.44 6.90
CA GLN A 34 -21.62 -12.47 7.92
C GLN A 34 -20.13 -12.83 7.98
N ILE A 35 -19.35 -12.06 8.74
CA ILE A 35 -17.95 -12.38 9.07
C ILE A 35 -17.91 -12.85 10.52
N ASP A 36 -17.16 -13.92 10.77
CA ASP A 36 -16.74 -14.29 12.12
C ASP A 36 -15.57 -13.39 12.56
N LEU A 37 -15.89 -12.25 13.19
CA LEU A 37 -14.91 -11.23 13.59
C LEU A 37 -13.78 -11.77 14.48
N PRO A 38 -14.06 -12.57 15.54
CA PRO A 38 -13.02 -13.15 16.38
C PRO A 38 -11.98 -13.98 15.61
N ASN A 39 -12.42 -14.81 14.67
CA ASN A 39 -11.52 -15.66 13.88
C ASN A 39 -10.78 -14.87 12.79
N TYR A 40 -11.42 -13.83 12.23
CA TYR A 40 -10.73 -12.93 11.31
C TYR A 40 -9.59 -12.19 12.01
N ILE A 41 -9.85 -11.64 13.20
CA ILE A 41 -8.92 -10.73 13.87
C ILE A 41 -7.78 -11.44 14.62
N SER A 42 -7.94 -12.72 14.95
CA SER A 42 -6.90 -13.54 15.60
C SER A 42 -5.62 -13.65 14.76
N ASN A 43 -5.73 -13.47 13.44
CA ASN A 43 -4.60 -13.48 12.51
C ASN A 43 -3.73 -12.20 12.60
N TYR A 44 -4.22 -11.15 13.27
CA TYR A 44 -3.55 -9.87 13.39
C TYR A 44 -3.07 -9.59 14.81
N HIS A 45 -2.11 -8.69 14.95
CA HIS A 45 -1.48 -8.38 16.24
C HIS A 45 -1.06 -6.91 16.29
N GLY A 46 -1.06 -6.34 17.50
CA GLY A 46 -0.53 -5.01 17.78
C GLY A 46 -1.40 -3.89 17.21
N TYR A 47 -0.76 -2.88 16.62
CA TYR A 47 -1.42 -1.69 16.08
C TYR A 47 -2.50 -2.03 15.04
N MET A 48 -2.21 -2.97 14.13
CA MET A 48 -3.14 -3.33 13.06
C MET A 48 -4.41 -4.03 13.55
N TYR A 49 -4.34 -4.74 14.68
CA TYR A 49 -5.48 -5.46 15.25
C TYR A 49 -6.64 -4.51 15.53
N TYR A 50 -6.44 -3.52 16.38
CA TYR A 50 -7.52 -2.62 16.77
C TYR A 50 -7.83 -1.58 15.68
N HIS A 51 -6.85 -1.20 14.85
CA HIS A 51 -7.10 -0.31 13.70
C HIS A 51 -7.99 -0.93 12.62
N ARG A 52 -7.84 -2.24 12.33
CA ARG A 52 -8.75 -2.95 11.43
C ARG A 52 -10.16 -3.01 12.02
N LEU A 53 -10.29 -3.27 13.33
CA LEU A 53 -11.59 -3.24 14.00
C LEU A 53 -12.25 -1.86 13.96
N PHE A 54 -11.49 -0.78 14.18
CA PHE A 54 -12.00 0.58 14.02
C PHE A 54 -12.48 0.85 12.59
N PHE A 55 -11.74 0.38 11.59
CA PHE A 55 -12.14 0.53 10.19
C PHE A 55 -13.45 -0.21 9.88
N ILE A 56 -13.56 -1.47 10.32
CA ILE A 56 -14.79 -2.27 10.17
C ILE A 56 -15.97 -1.60 10.89
N ALA A 57 -15.74 -1.09 12.10
CA ALA A 57 -16.77 -0.41 12.88
C ALA A 57 -17.33 0.84 12.18
N GLN A 58 -16.48 1.59 11.47
CA GLN A 58 -16.93 2.75 10.69
C GLN A 58 -17.78 2.34 9.48
N ARG A 59 -17.40 1.27 8.77
CA ARG A 59 -18.01 0.89 7.49
C ARG A 59 -19.21 -0.05 7.59
N CYS A 60 -19.30 -0.86 8.64
CA CYS A 60 -20.37 -1.82 8.83
C CYS A 60 -21.12 -1.54 10.15
N PRO A 61 -22.32 -0.92 10.11
CA PRO A 61 -23.09 -0.64 11.31
C PRO A 61 -23.53 -1.91 12.05
N ALA A 62 -23.83 -2.99 11.33
CA ALA A 62 -24.24 -4.27 11.92
C ALA A 62 -23.15 -4.92 12.80
N LEU A 63 -21.88 -4.79 12.40
CA LEU A 63 -20.74 -5.39 13.10
C LEU A 63 -20.02 -4.40 14.05
N ARG A 64 -20.44 -3.13 14.05
CA ARG A 64 -19.81 -2.02 14.78
C ARG A 64 -19.62 -2.31 16.27
N ILE A 65 -20.68 -2.72 16.95
CA ILE A 65 -20.65 -2.96 18.41
C ILE A 65 -19.72 -4.12 18.76
N ALA A 66 -19.79 -5.21 17.99
CA ALA A 66 -18.92 -6.37 18.19
C ALA A 66 -17.45 -6.02 17.98
N ALA A 67 -17.13 -5.26 16.92
CA ALA A 67 -15.79 -4.79 16.64
C ALA A 67 -15.25 -3.87 17.73
N ILE A 68 -16.07 -2.92 18.21
CA ILE A 68 -15.67 -1.98 19.28
C ILE A 68 -15.39 -2.72 20.60
N ARG A 69 -16.21 -3.70 20.98
CA ARG A 69 -15.97 -4.52 22.20
C ARG A 69 -14.64 -5.29 22.11
N LEU A 70 -14.36 -5.92 20.98
CA LEU A 70 -13.10 -6.63 20.76
C LEU A 70 -11.90 -5.68 20.80
N ALA A 71 -12.03 -4.49 20.21
CA ALA A 71 -10.97 -3.48 20.23
C ALA A 71 -10.70 -2.97 21.66
N HIS A 72 -11.75 -2.68 22.43
CA HIS A 72 -11.65 -2.29 23.83
C HIS A 72 -10.90 -3.33 24.67
N ASP A 73 -11.30 -4.60 24.57
CA ASP A 73 -10.71 -5.68 25.35
C ASP A 73 -9.25 -5.92 25.00
N TYR A 74 -8.90 -5.81 23.71
CA TYR A 74 -7.53 -5.92 23.26
C TYR A 74 -6.66 -4.75 23.75
N ILE A 75 -7.16 -3.52 23.64
CA ILE A 75 -6.44 -2.31 24.10
C ILE A 75 -6.14 -2.41 25.59
N LYS A 76 -7.13 -2.83 26.41
CA LYS A 76 -6.96 -3.01 27.86
C LYS A 76 -5.97 -4.11 28.24
N LYS A 77 -5.90 -5.20 27.48
CA LYS A 77 -5.06 -6.37 27.81
C LYS A 77 -3.63 -6.26 27.28
N SER A 78 -3.44 -5.69 26.09
CA SER A 78 -2.22 -5.87 25.30
C SER A 78 -1.49 -4.58 24.93
N THR A 79 -2.08 -3.40 25.15
CA THR A 79 -1.49 -2.12 24.74
C THR A 79 -1.38 -1.13 25.91
N LEU A 80 -0.57 -0.09 25.73
CA LEU A 80 -0.46 1.04 26.66
C LEU A 80 -1.02 2.33 26.03
N ASP A 81 -1.84 2.20 24.99
CA ASP A 81 -2.31 3.33 24.20
C ASP A 81 -3.59 3.93 24.80
N SER A 82 -3.40 4.96 25.63
CA SER A 82 -4.50 5.75 26.18
C SER A 82 -5.30 6.50 25.12
N SER A 83 -4.69 6.84 23.98
CA SER A 83 -5.36 7.62 22.92
C SER A 83 -6.36 6.76 22.14
N SER A 84 -5.98 5.54 21.76
CA SER A 84 -6.89 4.58 21.15
C SER A 84 -7.98 4.11 22.10
N TYR A 85 -7.70 4.05 23.41
CA TYR A 85 -8.73 3.78 24.42
C TYR A 85 -9.83 4.87 24.41
N LYS A 86 -9.46 6.16 24.39
CA LYS A 86 -10.45 7.25 24.28
C LYS A 86 -11.23 7.18 22.97
N ARG A 87 -10.56 6.83 21.87
CA ARG A 87 -11.18 6.70 20.55
C ARG A 87 -12.35 5.72 20.53
N VAL A 88 -12.26 4.61 21.28
CA VAL A 88 -13.39 3.66 21.43
C VAL A 88 -14.67 4.37 21.89
N PHE A 89 -14.58 5.19 22.93
CA PHE A 89 -15.74 5.88 23.49
C PHE A 89 -16.21 7.04 22.61
N LEU A 90 -15.29 7.73 21.92
CA LEU A 90 -15.64 8.72 20.90
C LEU A 90 -16.46 8.09 19.76
N MET A 91 -16.07 6.91 19.27
CA MET A 91 -16.83 6.19 18.23
C MET A 91 -18.21 5.72 18.71
N LEU A 92 -18.36 5.39 20.00
CA LEU A 92 -19.67 5.07 20.59
C LEU A 92 -20.56 6.32 20.73
N ALA A 93 -19.97 7.48 21.03
CA ALA A 93 -20.68 8.75 21.09
C ALA A 93 -21.15 9.23 19.70
N GLU A 94 -20.31 9.06 18.67
CA GLU A 94 -20.68 9.29 17.27
C GLU A 94 -21.94 8.49 16.90
N GLN A 95 -21.96 7.20 17.25
CA GLN A 95 -23.12 6.32 16.96
C GLN A 95 -24.41 6.78 17.66
N GLN A 96 -24.35 7.18 18.93
CA GLN A 96 -25.55 7.67 19.64
C GLN A 96 -26.05 9.00 19.10
N THR A 97 -25.13 9.84 18.61
CA THR A 97 -25.48 11.10 17.94
C THR A 97 -26.21 10.81 16.62
N GLU A 98 -25.71 9.87 15.80
CA GLU A 98 -26.35 9.42 14.55
C GLU A 98 -27.77 8.88 14.77
N ALA A 99 -28.00 8.11 15.85
CA ALA A 99 -29.31 7.55 16.19
C ALA A 99 -30.34 8.62 16.64
N SER A 100 -29.87 9.74 17.19
CA SER A 100 -30.71 10.86 17.64
C SER A 100 -31.16 11.81 16.51
N SER A 101 -30.41 11.84 15.40
CA SER A 101 -30.72 12.61 14.19
C SER A 101 -31.64 11.84 13.23
N GLN A 102 -32.96 11.94 13.43
CA GLN A 102 -33.98 11.49 12.46
C GLN A 102 -34.05 12.43 11.23
N PRO A 103 -34.48 11.96 10.04
CA PRO A 103 -34.26 12.62 8.75
C PRO A 103 -35.36 13.66 8.40
N ASN A 104 -35.71 14.56 9.31
CA ASN A 104 -36.64 15.66 9.03
C ASN A 104 -36.04 17.01 9.42
N SER A 105 -35.02 17.45 8.69
CA SER A 105 -34.77 18.87 8.43
C SER A 105 -33.64 19.02 7.41
N THR A 106 -33.95 19.65 6.29
CA THR A 106 -33.00 20.15 5.29
C THR A 106 -32.26 21.38 5.85
N SER A 107 -31.39 21.16 6.82
CA SER A 107 -30.41 22.15 7.28
C SER A 107 -29.03 21.51 7.33
N GLY A 108 -28.07 22.15 6.67
CA GLY A 108 -26.71 21.64 6.44
C GLY A 108 -26.08 20.98 7.66
N VAL A 109 -25.53 19.80 7.41
CA VAL A 109 -24.80 18.96 8.35
C VAL A 109 -23.57 19.72 8.88
N ASN A 110 -23.70 20.39 10.02
CA ASN A 110 -22.53 20.66 10.86
C ASN A 110 -22.18 19.35 11.57
N GLN A 111 -21.44 18.49 10.88
CA GLN A 111 -20.77 17.35 11.49
C GLN A 111 -19.90 17.89 12.63
N LEU A 112 -20.25 17.58 13.88
CA LEU A 112 -19.35 17.79 15.01
C LEU A 112 -18.06 17.05 14.68
N THR A 113 -16.99 17.80 14.39
CA THR A 113 -15.72 17.20 14.02
C THR A 113 -15.20 16.40 15.21
N MET A 114 -14.53 15.29 14.92
CA MET A 114 -13.92 14.42 15.92
C MET A 114 -12.98 15.18 16.86
N GLU A 115 -12.38 16.28 16.39
CA GLU A 115 -11.60 17.24 17.17
C GLU A 115 -12.43 17.96 18.22
N THR A 116 -13.60 18.47 17.83
CA THR A 116 -14.53 19.14 18.75
C THR A 116 -15.02 18.17 19.83
N MET A 117 -15.37 16.94 19.45
CA MET A 117 -15.73 15.90 20.42
C MET A 117 -14.55 15.46 21.29
N GLY A 118 -13.31 15.46 20.76
CA GLY A 118 -12.11 15.16 21.53
C GLY A 118 -11.80 16.20 22.62
N HIS A 119 -11.99 17.49 22.32
CA HIS A 119 -11.90 18.56 23.32
C HIS A 119 -12.97 18.42 24.40
N MET A 120 -14.23 18.16 23.99
CA MET A 120 -15.34 17.93 24.93
C MET A 120 -15.15 16.67 25.80
N PHE A 121 -14.48 15.65 25.26
CA PHE A 121 -14.13 14.44 25.99
C PHE A 121 -13.13 14.71 27.11
N ALA A 122 -12.11 15.54 26.86
CA ALA A 122 -11.13 15.91 27.86
C ALA A 122 -11.82 16.59 29.06
N ASP A 123 -12.74 17.52 28.81
CA ASP A 123 -13.51 18.21 29.84
C ASP A 123 -14.44 17.25 30.63
N ALA A 124 -15.17 16.37 29.94
CA ALA A 124 -16.08 15.41 30.58
C ALA A 124 -15.36 14.32 31.39
N SER A 125 -14.21 13.84 30.90
CA SER A 125 -13.40 12.84 31.61
C SER A 125 -12.80 13.41 32.92
N HIS A 126 -12.46 14.70 32.94
CA HIS A 126 -11.99 15.39 34.15
C HIS A 126 -13.08 15.56 35.20
N LEU A 127 -14.33 15.81 34.78
CA LEU A 127 -15.50 15.95 35.66
C LEU A 127 -15.92 14.63 36.32
N LEU A 128 -15.72 13.49 35.66
CA LEU A 128 -15.93 12.16 36.27
C LEU A 128 -14.85 11.79 37.30
N GLY A 129 -13.65 12.39 37.21
CA GLY A 129 -12.55 12.20 38.15
C GLY A 129 -12.55 13.16 39.34
N SER A 130 -13.25 14.30 39.23
CA SER A 130 -13.31 15.37 40.22
C SER A 130 -14.77 15.60 40.55
N GLY A 131 -15.26 15.15 41.70
CA GLY A 131 -16.68 15.18 42.07
C GLY A 131 -17.28 16.59 42.31
N GLU A 132 -17.04 17.55 41.42
CA GLU A 132 -17.58 18.91 41.47
C GLU A 132 -18.64 19.11 40.38
N VAL A 133 -19.81 19.58 40.82
CA VAL A 133 -20.95 19.97 39.98
C VAL A 133 -20.78 21.44 39.61
N ALA A 134 -20.81 21.79 38.32
CA ALA A 134 -20.83 23.19 37.89
C ALA A 134 -21.87 23.50 36.79
N SER A 135 -22.40 24.72 36.91
CA SER A 135 -23.61 25.36 36.35
C SER A 135 -23.68 25.49 34.80
N PRO A 136 -24.88 25.75 34.22
CA PRO A 136 -25.18 25.48 32.81
C PRO A 136 -24.86 26.65 31.87
N ARG A 137 -24.30 26.33 30.69
CA ARG A 137 -24.10 27.31 29.60
C ARG A 137 -24.49 26.73 28.22
N ALA A 138 -25.80 26.76 27.99
CA ALA A 138 -26.57 26.94 26.75
C ALA A 138 -26.14 26.25 25.42
N SER A 139 -26.87 25.16 25.13
CA SER A 139 -27.87 25.04 24.05
C SER A 139 -27.54 24.43 22.68
N LEU A 140 -26.31 23.98 22.42
CA LEU A 140 -26.02 22.97 21.37
C LEU A 140 -24.89 22.02 21.80
N SER A 141 -23.95 22.51 22.62
CA SER A 141 -22.93 21.69 23.30
C SER A 141 -23.49 20.81 24.41
N ASP A 142 -24.58 21.21 25.07
CA ASP A 142 -25.15 20.45 26.20
C ASP A 142 -25.67 19.07 25.78
N ALA A 143 -26.24 18.94 24.56
CA ALA A 143 -26.72 17.66 24.06
C ALA A 143 -25.57 16.69 23.77
N ALA A 144 -24.51 17.15 23.11
CA ALA A 144 -23.32 16.34 22.83
C ALA A 144 -22.56 16.00 24.13
N SER A 145 -22.46 16.94 25.08
CA SER A 145 -21.89 16.69 26.41
C SER A 145 -22.72 15.69 27.22
N SER A 146 -24.06 15.74 27.13
CA SER A 146 -24.95 14.78 27.76
C SER A 146 -24.78 13.38 27.15
N VAL A 147 -24.75 13.28 25.82
CA VAL A 147 -24.50 12.01 25.11
C VAL A 147 -23.15 11.43 25.53
N LEU A 148 -22.11 12.26 25.56
CA LEU A 148 -20.77 11.82 25.94
C LEU A 148 -20.73 11.35 27.41
N SER A 149 -21.38 12.05 28.33
CA SER A 149 -21.54 11.62 29.72
C SER A 149 -22.30 10.29 29.85
N ASP A 150 -23.36 10.10 29.07
CA ASP A 150 -24.13 8.85 29.04
C ASP A 150 -23.29 7.68 28.47
N VAL A 151 -22.50 7.91 27.43
CA VAL A 151 -21.57 6.92 26.87
C VAL A 151 -20.50 6.54 27.89
N LEU A 152 -19.88 7.52 28.56
CA LEU A 152 -18.83 7.28 29.54
C LEU A 152 -19.34 6.49 30.76
N SER A 153 -20.58 6.74 31.18
CA SER A 153 -21.22 6.05 32.31
C SER A 153 -21.73 4.64 32.00
N GLY A 154 -21.61 4.18 30.75
CA GLY A 154 -21.99 2.83 30.35
C GLY A 154 -23.41 2.69 29.80
N LYS A 155 -24.15 3.78 29.62
CA LYS A 155 -25.44 3.80 28.91
C LYS A 155 -25.23 3.80 27.39
N ASN A 156 -24.38 2.90 26.92
CA ASN A 156 -24.10 2.70 25.50
C ASN A 156 -24.50 1.27 25.07
N GLU A 157 -24.74 1.08 23.78
CA GLU A 157 -25.15 -0.23 23.24
C GLU A 157 -24.09 -1.33 23.47
N ALA A 158 -22.82 -0.92 23.57
CA ALA A 158 -21.71 -1.80 23.89
C ALA A 158 -21.66 -2.22 25.38
N LYS A 159 -22.38 -1.53 26.27
CA LYS A 159 -22.33 -1.65 27.75
C LYS A 159 -20.93 -1.51 28.33
N LEU A 160 -20.11 -0.64 27.74
CA LEU A 160 -18.73 -0.39 28.17
C LEU A 160 -18.67 0.86 29.06
N VAL A 161 -17.99 0.77 30.20
CA VAL A 161 -17.81 1.90 31.12
C VAL A 161 -16.42 2.48 30.96
N TYR A 162 -16.32 3.80 30.95
CA TYR A 162 -15.04 4.49 30.91
C TYR A 162 -14.29 4.36 32.23
N ASP A 163 -13.05 3.92 32.17
CA ASP A 163 -12.22 3.66 33.33
C ASP A 163 -11.06 4.66 33.40
N ALA A 164 -11.33 5.82 34.03
CA ALA A 164 -10.35 6.90 34.17
C ALA A 164 -9.15 6.48 35.05
N GLN A 165 -9.35 5.60 36.03
CA GLN A 165 -8.27 5.11 36.88
C GLN A 165 -7.31 4.21 36.11
N TRP A 166 -7.85 3.31 35.28
CA TRP A 166 -7.04 2.49 34.39
C TRP A 166 -6.27 3.34 33.38
N GLU A 167 -6.91 4.34 32.78
CA GLU A 167 -6.25 5.24 31.81
C GLU A 167 -5.06 5.96 32.45
N GLU A 168 -5.27 6.58 33.60
CA GLU A 168 -4.24 7.32 34.32
C GLU A 168 -3.11 6.40 34.82
N SER A 169 -3.44 5.21 35.32
CA SER A 169 -2.46 4.20 35.72
C SER A 169 -1.62 3.72 34.54
N THR A 170 -2.25 3.50 33.39
CA THR A 170 -1.59 3.06 32.15
C THR A 170 -0.67 4.15 31.59
N ARG A 171 -1.13 5.40 31.60
CA ARG A 171 -0.34 6.57 31.19
C ARG A 171 0.89 6.78 32.07
N ARG A 172 0.75 6.64 33.39
CA ARG A 172 1.88 6.68 34.34
C ARG A 172 2.87 5.55 34.10
N LYS A 173 2.40 4.31 33.94
CA LYS A 173 3.25 3.16 33.60
C LYS A 173 4.03 3.39 32.30
N GLY A 174 3.36 3.91 31.27
CA GLY A 174 4.01 4.25 30.00
C GLY A 174 5.12 5.29 30.16
N THR A 175 4.90 6.32 30.98
CA THR A 175 5.90 7.36 31.26
C THR A 175 7.10 6.81 32.03
N ILE A 176 6.86 6.01 33.07
CA ILE A 176 7.93 5.37 33.86
C ILE A 176 8.81 4.47 32.97
N LEU A 177 8.19 3.68 32.10
CA LEU A 177 8.91 2.81 31.16
C LEU A 177 9.74 3.61 30.15
N LEU A 178 9.21 4.74 29.66
CA LEU A 178 9.96 5.64 28.79
C LEU A 178 11.20 6.20 29.50
N ASP A 179 11.02 6.71 30.72
CA ASP A 179 12.12 7.28 31.52
C ASP A 179 13.20 6.22 31.84
N GLN A 180 12.77 4.99 32.12
CA GLN A 180 13.68 3.86 32.34
C GLN A 180 14.51 3.56 31.08
N LEU A 181 13.85 3.35 29.93
CA LEU A 181 14.55 3.03 28.68
C LEU A 181 15.43 4.20 28.19
N ASP A 182 15.02 5.45 28.39
CA ASP A 182 15.85 6.61 28.07
C ASP A 182 17.10 6.69 28.97
N THR A 183 16.99 6.29 30.24
CA THR A 183 18.13 6.21 31.16
C THR A 183 19.09 5.10 30.75
N GLU A 184 18.58 3.91 30.43
CA GLU A 184 19.37 2.79 29.91
C GLU A 184 20.08 3.16 28.60
N LEU A 185 19.39 3.84 27.68
CA LEU A 185 19.96 4.31 26.42
C LEU A 185 21.06 5.35 26.64
N LYS A 186 20.93 6.25 27.62
CA LYS A 186 21.99 7.19 28.01
C LYS A 186 23.21 6.44 28.56
N ASN A 187 23.01 5.40 29.37
CA ASN A 187 24.08 4.55 29.87
C ASN A 187 24.81 3.82 28.72
N TYR A 188 24.07 3.25 27.76
CA TYR A 188 24.67 2.62 26.58
C TYR A 188 25.47 3.59 25.73
N LYS A 189 25.01 4.84 25.60
CA LYS A 189 25.75 5.92 24.91
C LYS A 189 27.02 6.30 25.65
N ALA A 190 26.98 6.40 26.98
CA ALA A 190 28.18 6.65 27.80
C ALA A 190 29.22 5.53 27.63
N ASN A 191 28.76 4.28 27.57
CA ASN A 191 29.61 3.10 27.38
C ASN A 191 30.11 2.92 25.91
N SER A 192 29.60 3.71 24.96
CA SER A 192 30.01 3.70 23.55
C SER A 192 29.86 2.33 22.83
N ILE A 193 28.92 1.49 23.26
CA ILE A 193 28.67 0.17 22.66
C ILE A 193 27.60 0.31 21.56
N LYS A 194 28.01 0.26 20.29
CA LYS A 194 27.11 0.48 19.14
C LYS A 194 25.88 -0.45 19.13
N GLU A 195 26.08 -1.75 19.36
CA GLU A 195 24.97 -2.72 19.35
C GLU A 195 23.95 -2.47 20.47
N SER A 196 24.43 -2.12 21.67
CA SER A 196 23.54 -1.78 22.80
C SER A 196 22.76 -0.49 22.55
N ILE A 197 23.39 0.53 21.95
CA ILE A 197 22.70 1.78 21.59
C ILE A 197 21.64 1.49 20.50
N ARG A 198 21.97 0.67 19.50
CA ARG A 198 21.04 0.26 18.44
C ARG A 198 19.83 -0.47 19.02
N ARG A 199 20.07 -1.53 19.80
CA ARG A 199 19.03 -2.33 20.45
C ARG A 199 18.17 -1.50 21.39
N GLY A 200 18.76 -0.65 22.23
CA GLY A 200 18.01 0.26 23.09
C GLY A 200 17.17 1.28 22.31
N SER A 201 17.64 1.71 21.13
CA SER A 201 16.85 2.60 20.25
C SER A 201 15.67 1.87 19.61
N ASP A 202 15.82 0.59 19.24
CA ASP A 202 14.74 -0.25 18.72
C ASP A 202 13.69 -0.56 19.81
N GLU A 203 14.13 -0.90 21.03
CA GLU A 203 13.26 -1.15 22.18
C GLU A 203 12.45 0.10 22.58
N LEU A 204 13.09 1.27 22.56
CA LEU A 204 12.41 2.54 22.74
C LEU A 204 11.38 2.82 21.62
N GLY A 205 11.75 2.52 20.36
CA GLY A 205 10.84 2.61 19.22
C GLY A 205 9.61 1.72 19.37
N ASP A 206 9.81 0.46 19.79
CA ASP A 206 8.72 -0.50 20.01
C ASP A 206 7.79 -0.05 21.15
N LEU A 207 8.34 0.55 22.21
CA LEU A 207 7.53 1.15 23.28
C LEU A 207 6.69 2.32 22.75
N TYR A 208 7.27 3.21 21.93
CA TYR A 208 6.50 4.30 21.31
C TYR A 208 5.38 3.80 20.41
N VAL A 209 5.57 2.68 19.69
CA VAL A 209 4.49 2.04 18.92
C VAL A 209 3.38 1.52 19.85
N ARG A 210 3.73 0.91 20.99
CA ARG A 210 2.74 0.44 22.00
C ARG A 210 1.96 1.57 22.68
N LEU A 211 2.54 2.77 22.72
CA LEU A 211 1.93 4.00 23.23
C LEU A 211 1.10 4.75 22.16
N GLY A 212 1.09 4.30 20.91
CA GLY A 212 0.41 4.98 19.80
C GLY A 212 1.17 6.20 19.23
N GLN A 213 2.38 6.51 19.70
CA GLN A 213 3.17 7.68 19.29
C GLN A 213 4.06 7.39 18.07
N LEU A 214 3.43 7.19 16.91
CA LEU A 214 4.12 6.76 15.68
C LEU A 214 5.23 7.72 15.20
N ASN A 215 5.02 9.03 15.32
CA ASN A 215 6.01 10.03 14.90
C ASN A 215 7.32 9.94 15.68
N ARG A 216 7.23 9.67 16.99
CA ARG A 216 8.40 9.51 17.86
C ARG A 216 9.05 8.15 17.62
N ALA A 217 8.26 7.09 17.46
CA ALA A 217 8.77 5.76 17.10
C ALA A 217 9.63 5.81 15.82
N ARG A 218 9.12 6.44 14.75
CA ARG A 218 9.86 6.60 13.49
C ARG A 218 11.21 7.30 13.68
N LYS A 219 11.23 8.41 14.45
CA LYS A 219 12.46 9.15 14.75
C LYS A 219 13.46 8.29 15.53
N CYS A 220 13.00 7.47 16.48
CA CYS A 220 13.85 6.54 17.23
C CYS A 220 14.49 5.48 16.33
N TYR A 221 13.73 4.85 15.44
CA TYR A 221 14.29 3.88 14.48
C TYR A 221 15.25 4.54 13.48
N MET A 222 14.95 5.75 12.98
CA MET A 222 15.89 6.45 12.10
C MET A 222 17.20 6.82 12.78
N ARG A 223 17.18 7.06 14.10
CA ARG A 223 18.39 7.35 14.90
C ARG A 223 19.29 6.12 15.05
N SER A 224 18.75 4.90 14.97
CA SER A 224 19.57 3.68 15.10
C SER A 224 20.49 3.44 13.89
N ARG A 225 20.21 4.09 12.74
CA ARG A 225 20.99 4.02 11.50
C ARG A 225 22.49 4.25 11.70
N ASP A 226 22.89 5.26 12.48
CA ASP A 226 24.29 5.65 12.63
C ASP A 226 25.10 4.61 13.43
N TYR A 227 24.42 3.66 14.08
CA TYR A 227 24.98 2.61 14.91
C TYR A 227 24.92 1.22 14.24
N CYS A 228 24.35 1.12 13.03
CA CYS A 228 24.38 -0.10 12.23
C CYS A 228 25.79 -0.39 11.70
N THR A 229 26.26 -1.63 11.83
CA THR A 229 27.55 -2.08 11.29
C THR A 229 27.39 -3.16 10.22
N SER A 230 26.25 -3.85 10.21
CA SER A 230 25.93 -4.90 9.24
C SER A 230 24.76 -4.46 8.35
N GLN A 231 24.80 -4.85 7.08
CA GLN A 231 23.72 -4.65 6.12
C GLN A 231 22.38 -5.25 6.62
N GLN A 232 22.42 -6.37 7.34
CA GLN A 232 21.21 -6.96 7.93
C GLN A 232 20.56 -6.00 8.94
N GLN A 233 21.37 -5.32 9.75
CA GLN A 233 20.86 -4.37 10.73
C GLN A 233 20.26 -3.13 10.04
N GLU A 234 20.84 -2.68 8.93
CA GLU A 234 20.28 -1.58 8.12
C GLU A 234 18.94 -1.98 7.49
N ILE A 235 18.83 -3.21 6.98
CA ILE A 235 17.57 -3.74 6.43
C ILE A 235 16.52 -3.84 7.54
N THR A 236 16.85 -4.39 8.71
CA THR A 236 15.93 -4.46 9.86
C THR A 236 15.48 -3.07 10.30
N MET A 237 16.37 -2.08 10.33
CA MET A 237 16.00 -0.68 10.60
C MET A 237 15.03 -0.14 9.54
N CYS A 238 15.29 -0.39 8.25
CA CYS A 238 14.39 0.04 7.17
C CYS A 238 13.01 -0.59 7.32
N LEU A 239 12.94 -1.89 7.64
CA LEU A 239 11.68 -2.62 7.87
C LEU A 239 10.89 -2.03 9.05
N ASN A 240 11.55 -1.67 10.15
CA ASN A 240 10.88 -1.03 11.29
C ASN A 240 10.34 0.36 10.93
N VAL A 241 11.09 1.16 10.16
CA VAL A 241 10.63 2.46 9.67
C VAL A 241 9.46 2.31 8.69
N ILE A 242 9.54 1.35 7.76
CA ILE A 242 8.47 1.01 6.81
C ILE A 242 7.19 0.62 7.57
N ARG A 243 7.30 -0.25 8.59
CA ARG A 243 6.18 -0.66 9.43
C ARG A 243 5.45 0.53 10.05
N VAL A 244 6.19 1.45 10.67
CA VAL A 244 5.60 2.66 11.27
C VAL A 244 5.03 3.60 10.20
N ALA A 245 5.70 3.75 9.07
CA ALA A 245 5.21 4.59 7.97
C ALA A 245 3.92 4.05 7.34
N ILE A 246 3.74 2.72 7.28
CA ILE A 246 2.49 2.07 6.88
C ILE A 246 1.37 2.40 7.89
N PHE A 247 1.65 2.35 9.19
CA PHE A 247 0.68 2.73 10.23
C PHE A 247 0.23 4.20 10.14
N GLN A 248 1.11 5.08 9.65
CA GLN A 248 0.82 6.48 9.37
C GLN A 248 0.14 6.72 8.02
N ARG A 249 0.04 5.69 7.16
CA ARG A 249 -0.38 5.80 5.75
C ARG A 249 0.50 6.79 4.93
N ALA A 250 1.76 6.96 5.33
CA ALA A 250 2.72 7.86 4.68
C ALA A 250 3.45 7.14 3.52
N TRP A 251 2.75 6.85 2.43
CA TRP A 251 3.24 6.01 1.32
C TRP A 251 4.50 6.53 0.61
N SER A 252 4.69 7.85 0.54
CA SER A 252 5.89 8.47 -0.03
C SER A 252 7.16 8.08 0.74
N GLN A 253 7.07 8.06 2.08
CA GLN A 253 8.17 7.66 2.96
C GLN A 253 8.42 6.15 2.87
N VAL A 254 7.35 5.35 2.77
CA VAL A 254 7.48 3.90 2.55
C VAL A 254 8.25 3.63 1.26
N SER A 255 7.89 4.29 0.15
CA SER A 255 8.55 4.14 -1.15
C SER A 255 10.05 4.40 -1.07
N VAL A 256 10.46 5.53 -0.48
CA VAL A 256 11.88 5.89 -0.34
C VAL A 256 12.68 4.84 0.43
N HIS A 257 12.13 4.35 1.55
CA HIS A 257 12.80 3.36 2.38
C HIS A 257 12.80 1.95 1.77
N VAL A 258 11.77 1.61 1.00
CA VAL A 258 11.73 0.36 0.21
C VAL A 258 12.82 0.37 -0.86
N THR A 259 12.94 1.45 -1.66
CA THR A 259 14.01 1.57 -2.66
C THR A 259 15.39 1.54 -2.02
N GLN A 260 15.57 2.21 -0.88
CA GLN A 260 16.82 2.15 -0.11
C GLN A 260 17.16 0.72 0.32
N ALA A 261 16.19 -0.03 0.86
CA ALA A 261 16.40 -1.39 1.34
C ALA A 261 16.67 -2.38 0.20
N TYR A 262 16.03 -2.22 -0.96
CA TYR A 262 16.35 -2.99 -2.17
C TYR A 262 17.78 -2.75 -2.65
N GLY A 263 18.20 -1.48 -2.73
CA GLY A 263 19.57 -1.14 -3.13
C GLY A 263 20.62 -1.72 -2.18
N LEU A 264 20.29 -1.89 -0.90
CA LEU A 264 21.13 -2.62 0.04
C LEU A 264 21.13 -4.11 -0.30
N SER A 265 19.95 -4.75 -0.40
CA SER A 265 19.80 -6.20 -0.65
C SER A 265 20.50 -6.70 -1.92
N GLU A 266 20.51 -5.92 -3.00
CA GLU A 266 21.11 -6.30 -4.30
C GLU A 266 22.65 -6.23 -4.30
N LEU A 267 23.26 -5.37 -3.48
CA LEU A 267 24.71 -5.16 -3.45
C LEU A 267 25.50 -6.41 -3.04
N ARG A 268 24.84 -7.44 -2.49
CA ARG A 268 25.45 -8.70 -2.07
C ARG A 268 25.30 -9.83 -3.08
N ASP A 269 24.27 -9.83 -3.93
CA ASP A 269 24.11 -10.86 -4.96
C ASP A 269 25.16 -10.71 -6.08
N ALA A 270 25.73 -9.51 -6.24
CA ALA A 270 26.89 -9.25 -7.10
C ALA A 270 28.24 -9.73 -6.52
N ILE A 271 28.31 -9.98 -5.20
CA ILE A 271 29.52 -10.44 -4.49
C ILE A 271 29.27 -11.88 -4.00
N GLY A 272 29.13 -12.80 -4.96
CA GLY A 272 29.23 -14.23 -4.66
C GLY A 272 30.62 -14.62 -4.12
N PRO A 273 30.76 -15.76 -3.43
CA PRO A 273 32.01 -16.17 -2.79
C PRO A 273 33.04 -16.56 -3.86
N GLY A 274 33.79 -15.58 -4.35
CA GLY A 274 34.81 -15.77 -5.39
C GLY A 274 35.54 -14.52 -5.85
N SER A 275 35.06 -13.32 -5.48
CA SER A 275 35.75 -12.06 -5.82
C SER A 275 36.50 -11.53 -4.60
N SER A 276 37.83 -11.60 -4.64
CA SER A 276 38.74 -10.99 -3.67
C SER A 276 38.45 -9.50 -3.48
N ALA A 277 38.34 -9.10 -2.22
CA ALA A 277 38.13 -7.72 -1.81
C ALA A 277 39.33 -6.85 -2.22
N SER A 278 39.11 -5.89 -3.13
CA SER A 278 39.92 -4.68 -3.21
C SER A 278 39.15 -3.56 -2.52
N SER A 279 39.77 -2.99 -1.50
CA SER A 279 39.24 -1.95 -0.64
C SER A 279 38.98 -0.66 -1.43
N VAL A 280 37.72 -0.32 -1.68
CA VAL A 280 37.33 1.05 -2.07
C VAL A 280 36.91 1.79 -0.81
N SER A 281 37.82 2.60 -0.29
CA SER A 281 37.56 3.56 0.77
C SER A 281 36.68 4.70 0.24
N ARG A 282 35.52 4.88 0.88
CA ARG A 282 34.56 5.93 0.55
C ARG A 282 35.00 7.27 1.18
N ALA A 283 35.57 8.17 0.38
CA ALA A 283 35.86 9.55 0.79
C ALA A 283 34.64 10.47 0.53
N ARG A 284 34.34 11.33 1.51
CA ARG A 284 33.32 12.39 1.46
C ARG A 284 33.72 13.55 0.54
N PRO A 285 32.76 14.31 -0.03
CA PRO A 285 33.06 15.46 -0.87
C PRO A 285 33.26 16.75 -0.06
N GLY A 286 34.31 17.50 -0.38
CA GLY A 286 34.59 18.85 0.09
C GLY A 286 35.10 19.74 -1.06
N LEU A 287 34.66 21.00 -1.07
CA LEU A 287 34.87 22.03 -2.09
C LEU A 287 36.36 22.43 -2.26
N THR A 288 36.78 22.73 -3.49
CA THR A 288 37.26 24.07 -3.97
C THR A 288 38.10 24.02 -5.27
N SER A 289 37.75 24.94 -6.18
CA SER A 289 38.54 25.71 -7.16
C SER A 289 39.54 25.09 -8.17
N SER A 290 39.20 25.38 -9.44
CA SER A 290 40.02 26.05 -10.48
C SER A 290 40.77 25.23 -11.55
N SER A 291 40.29 25.45 -12.78
CA SER A 291 41.04 25.74 -14.02
C SER A 291 41.88 24.63 -14.70
N SER A 292 41.42 24.12 -15.85
CA SER A 292 41.93 24.57 -17.18
C SER A 292 41.38 23.76 -18.38
N ARG A 293 40.96 24.55 -19.37
CA ARG A 293 40.76 24.41 -20.84
C ARG A 293 41.10 23.11 -21.60
N GLY A 294 40.20 22.82 -22.55
CA GLY A 294 40.47 22.29 -23.91
C GLY A 294 40.25 20.77 -24.04
N THR A 295 39.67 20.18 -25.07
CA THR A 295 39.20 20.59 -26.40
C THR A 295 38.34 19.42 -26.94
N LEU A 296 37.45 19.72 -27.89
CA LEU A 296 36.59 18.82 -28.66
C LEU A 296 37.30 17.59 -29.26
N THR A 297 36.58 16.46 -29.40
CA THR A 297 36.35 15.80 -30.71
C THR A 297 35.28 14.70 -30.63
N THR A 298 34.35 14.80 -31.57
CA THR A 298 33.40 13.80 -32.10
C THR A 298 34.12 12.61 -32.74
N THR A 299 33.52 11.41 -32.74
CA THR A 299 33.19 10.63 -33.95
C THR A 299 32.34 9.39 -33.64
N SER A 300 31.35 9.20 -34.50
CA SER A 300 30.52 8.02 -34.78
C SER A 300 31.30 6.81 -35.31
N ALA A 301 30.75 5.59 -35.15
CA ALA A 301 30.45 4.69 -36.28
C ALA A 301 29.72 3.41 -35.82
N ALA A 302 28.75 3.01 -36.64
CA ALA A 302 28.00 1.75 -36.60
C ALA A 302 28.78 0.62 -37.31
N GLY A 303 28.40 -0.63 -37.06
CA GLY A 303 28.85 -1.80 -37.83
C GLY A 303 28.03 -3.05 -37.51
N VAL A 304 27.20 -3.45 -38.48
CA VAL A 304 26.35 -4.65 -38.54
C VAL A 304 27.09 -5.74 -39.34
N SER A 305 26.95 -7.03 -38.97
CA SER A 305 26.56 -8.17 -39.84
C SER A 305 27.21 -9.54 -39.54
N THR A 306 26.33 -10.55 -39.37
CA THR A 306 26.33 -11.93 -39.95
C THR A 306 27.33 -13.03 -39.53
N GLY A 307 26.78 -14.20 -39.13
CA GLY A 307 27.44 -15.54 -39.06
C GLY A 307 27.53 -16.25 -40.43
N PRO A 308 27.42 -17.60 -40.58
CA PRO A 308 27.18 -18.70 -39.61
C PRO A 308 28.00 -20.03 -39.86
N GLU A 309 27.54 -21.14 -39.26
CA GLU A 309 27.87 -22.60 -39.44
C GLU A 309 29.04 -23.19 -38.60
N ARG A 310 29.07 -24.44 -38.07
CA ARG A 310 28.33 -25.72 -38.25
C ARG A 310 28.69 -26.69 -37.09
N GLY A 311 27.77 -27.56 -36.59
CA GLY A 311 27.81 -29.06 -36.62
C GLY A 311 28.87 -29.73 -35.72
N THR A 312 28.65 -30.78 -34.91
CA THR A 312 27.91 -32.05 -35.14
C THR A 312 27.95 -32.95 -33.88
N SER A 313 26.89 -33.79 -33.71
CA SER A 313 26.79 -35.15 -33.09
C SER A 313 27.21 -35.40 -31.63
N GLY A 314 26.53 -36.20 -30.78
CA GLY A 314 25.34 -37.04 -30.88
C GLY A 314 25.42 -38.22 -29.86
N SER A 315 24.29 -38.65 -29.28
CA SER A 315 23.96 -39.99 -28.70
C SER A 315 24.83 -40.55 -27.53
N ALA A 316 24.38 -41.38 -26.59
CA ALA A 316 23.12 -42.09 -26.33
C ALA A 316 23.05 -42.54 -24.84
N ARG A 317 21.86 -43.03 -24.46
CA ARG A 317 21.44 -43.67 -23.20
C ARG A 317 22.16 -45.01 -22.93
N THR A 318 22.25 -45.43 -21.65
CA THR A 318 21.88 -46.78 -21.15
C THR A 318 22.06 -46.86 -19.62
N ASP A 319 20.98 -47.18 -18.88
CA ASP A 319 21.00 -47.99 -17.65
C ASP A 319 20.98 -49.48 -18.05
N PRO A 320 21.40 -50.44 -17.20
CA PRO A 320 20.41 -51.15 -16.36
C PRO A 320 20.89 -51.70 -14.98
N THR A 321 19.97 -51.66 -14.00
CA THR A 321 19.60 -52.64 -12.95
C THR A 321 20.58 -53.57 -12.18
N ALA A 322 20.38 -53.58 -10.85
CA ALA A 322 20.11 -54.71 -9.93
C ALA A 322 21.19 -55.33 -8.99
N SER A 323 20.85 -55.26 -7.69
CA SER A 323 20.89 -56.29 -6.62
C SER A 323 22.21 -56.86 -6.06
N GLY A 324 22.28 -56.95 -4.72
CA GLY A 324 23.13 -57.93 -4.02
C GLY A 324 23.62 -57.51 -2.64
N SER A 325 22.96 -57.97 -1.58
CA SER A 325 23.35 -57.89 -0.16
C SER A 325 24.44 -58.91 0.20
N THR A 326 25.43 -58.55 1.03
CA THR A 326 25.93 -59.39 2.14
C THR A 326 26.81 -58.58 3.11
N THR A 327 26.73 -59.01 4.36
CA THR A 327 27.41 -58.64 5.60
C THR A 327 28.95 -58.62 5.53
N ASP A 328 29.59 -57.66 6.22
CA ASP A 328 30.62 -58.01 7.21
C ASP A 328 30.86 -56.87 8.22
N SER A 329 31.05 -57.27 9.48
CA SER A 329 31.30 -56.41 10.62
C SER A 329 32.79 -56.34 10.90
N SER A 330 33.40 -55.16 10.82
CA SER A 330 34.67 -54.93 11.52
C SER A 330 34.73 -53.53 12.12
N ARG A 331 34.95 -53.53 13.44
CA ARG A 331 35.09 -52.37 14.32
C ARG A 331 36.39 -51.63 13.97
N GLY A 332 36.26 -50.40 13.48
CA GLY A 332 37.36 -49.45 13.36
C GLY A 332 36.98 -48.14 14.05
N PHE A 333 37.82 -47.69 14.98
CA PHE A 333 37.63 -46.47 15.78
C PHE A 333 37.47 -45.23 14.90
N SER A 334 36.24 -44.72 14.78
CA SER A 334 35.96 -43.40 14.21
C SER A 334 36.38 -42.31 15.20
N ARG A 335 37.43 -41.56 14.86
CA ARG A 335 37.65 -40.22 15.40
C ARG A 335 36.48 -39.34 14.95
N GLN A 336 35.65 -38.90 15.89
CA GLN A 336 34.65 -37.87 15.65
C GLN A 336 35.36 -36.57 15.24
N SER A 337 35.41 -36.29 13.94
CA SER A 337 35.51 -34.92 13.44
C SER A 337 34.18 -34.24 13.70
N SER A 338 34.20 -33.28 14.62
CA SER A 338 33.12 -32.37 14.94
C SER A 338 32.81 -31.48 13.73
N ASP A 339 31.85 -31.88 12.90
CA ASP A 339 31.17 -30.97 11.98
C ASP A 339 30.19 -30.10 12.78
N GLY A 340 30.75 -29.07 13.40
CA GLY A 340 30.03 -28.06 14.16
C GLY A 340 30.18 -26.68 13.55
N THR A 341 29.90 -26.49 12.24
CA THR A 341 29.83 -25.13 11.67
C THR A 341 28.96 -25.03 10.40
N SER A 342 27.62 -25.03 10.52
CA SER A 342 26.74 -24.56 9.42
C SER A 342 25.38 -23.97 9.85
N SER A 343 24.99 -24.08 11.13
CA SER A 343 23.71 -23.56 11.64
C SER A 343 23.55 -22.04 11.54
N GLY A 344 24.61 -21.25 11.80
CA GLY A 344 24.52 -19.78 11.79
C GLY A 344 24.35 -19.15 10.40
N GLY A 345 24.89 -19.79 9.36
CA GLY A 345 24.79 -19.31 7.98
C GLY A 345 23.39 -19.49 7.37
N GLN A 346 22.70 -20.56 7.76
CA GLN A 346 21.34 -20.85 7.30
C GLN A 346 20.35 -19.84 7.89
N SER A 347 20.39 -19.61 9.21
CA SER A 347 19.53 -18.63 9.89
C SER A 347 19.68 -17.19 9.33
N TYR A 348 20.90 -16.80 8.93
CA TYR A 348 21.14 -15.50 8.30
C TYR A 348 20.53 -15.39 6.89
N ARG A 349 20.64 -16.45 6.07
CA ARG A 349 20.03 -16.49 4.73
C ARG A 349 18.51 -16.44 4.81
N ASP A 350 17.94 -17.20 5.74
CA ASP A 350 16.49 -17.23 5.95
C ASP A 350 15.97 -15.87 6.44
N ALA A 351 16.72 -15.17 7.30
CA ALA A 351 16.38 -13.82 7.74
C ALA A 351 16.41 -12.78 6.60
N ILE A 352 17.37 -12.90 5.66
CA ILE A 352 17.42 -12.03 4.47
C ILE A 352 16.28 -12.37 3.50
N ALA A 353 15.99 -13.65 3.30
CA ALA A 353 14.89 -14.07 2.44
C ALA A 353 13.54 -13.56 2.99
N SER A 354 13.32 -13.65 4.31
CA SER A 354 12.17 -13.05 4.98
C SER A 354 12.14 -11.52 4.85
N ALA A 355 13.29 -10.84 4.96
CA ALA A 355 13.33 -9.40 4.72
C ALA A 355 12.96 -9.04 3.27
N ARG A 356 13.40 -9.83 2.28
CA ARG A 356 13.05 -9.62 0.86
C ARG A 356 11.54 -9.77 0.61
N THR A 357 10.89 -10.76 1.22
CA THR A 357 9.43 -10.91 1.09
C THR A 357 8.68 -9.75 1.72
N GLN A 358 9.11 -9.28 2.90
CA GLN A 358 8.52 -8.12 3.56
C GLN A 358 8.66 -6.84 2.74
N LEU A 359 9.82 -6.63 2.10
CA LEU A 359 10.04 -5.50 1.20
C LEU A 359 9.14 -5.58 -0.04
N ALA A 360 8.96 -6.77 -0.62
CA ALA A 360 8.07 -6.98 -1.76
C ALA A 360 6.60 -6.69 -1.41
N VAL A 361 6.14 -7.10 -0.23
CA VAL A 361 4.80 -6.75 0.28
C VAL A 361 4.67 -5.23 0.47
N ALA A 362 5.65 -4.58 1.09
CA ALA A 362 5.63 -3.13 1.29
C ALA A 362 5.65 -2.35 -0.03
N ALA A 363 6.44 -2.79 -1.01
CA ALA A 363 6.48 -2.24 -2.35
C ALA A 363 5.12 -2.37 -3.05
N GLY A 364 4.52 -3.57 -2.99
CA GLY A 364 3.20 -3.81 -3.57
C GLY A 364 2.10 -2.96 -2.94
N LEU A 365 2.14 -2.73 -1.62
CA LEU A 365 1.20 -1.84 -0.93
C LEU A 365 1.36 -0.38 -1.36
N VAL A 366 2.59 0.10 -1.57
CA VAL A 366 2.85 1.46 -2.10
C VAL A 366 2.25 1.63 -3.49
N GLU A 367 2.48 0.66 -4.37
CA GLU A 367 1.94 0.69 -5.74
C GLU A 367 0.41 0.57 -5.75
N LEU A 368 -0.17 -0.21 -4.83
CA LEU A 368 -1.61 -0.32 -4.64
C LEU A 368 -2.22 1.03 -4.21
N ALA A 369 -1.61 1.70 -3.22
CA ALA A 369 -2.01 3.04 -2.79
C ALA A 369 -1.88 4.08 -3.92
N ALA A 370 -0.86 3.96 -4.77
CA ALA A 370 -0.67 4.79 -5.96
C ALA A 370 -1.63 4.45 -7.12
N ARG A 371 -2.53 3.46 -6.96
CA ARG A 371 -3.43 2.92 -7.99
C ARG A 371 -2.70 2.33 -9.21
N ASN A 372 -1.42 2.00 -9.08
CA ASN A 372 -0.66 1.28 -10.09
C ASN A 372 -0.78 -0.23 -9.84
N PHE A 373 -1.94 -0.79 -10.21
CA PHE A 373 -2.25 -2.19 -9.94
C PHE A 373 -1.29 -3.17 -10.64
N ARG A 374 -0.66 -2.77 -11.75
CA ARG A 374 0.26 -3.65 -12.49
C ARG A 374 1.60 -3.75 -11.77
N GLY A 375 2.14 -2.63 -11.31
CA GLY A 375 3.33 -2.60 -10.46
C GLY A 375 3.11 -3.37 -9.15
N ALA A 376 1.93 -3.20 -8.55
CA ALA A 376 1.53 -3.93 -7.35
C ALA A 376 1.50 -5.45 -7.58
N ALA A 377 0.83 -5.92 -8.64
CA ALA A 377 0.79 -7.34 -8.99
C ALA A 377 2.20 -7.93 -9.16
N MET A 378 3.07 -7.27 -9.93
CA MET A 378 4.44 -7.73 -10.15
C MET A 378 5.25 -7.81 -8.85
N SER A 379 5.07 -6.85 -7.94
CA SER A 379 5.75 -6.84 -6.64
C SER A 379 5.24 -7.97 -5.75
N PHE A 380 3.92 -8.21 -5.71
CA PHE A 380 3.35 -9.29 -4.91
C PHE A 380 3.71 -10.70 -5.42
N LEU A 381 3.94 -10.88 -6.72
CA LEU A 381 4.40 -12.17 -7.27
C LEU A 381 5.81 -12.57 -6.83
N GLN A 382 6.63 -11.60 -6.40
CA GLN A 382 7.97 -11.85 -5.86
C GLN A 382 7.94 -12.39 -4.42
N VAL A 383 6.78 -12.39 -3.76
CA VAL A 383 6.62 -12.86 -2.38
C VAL A 383 6.65 -14.39 -2.36
N SER A 384 7.60 -14.96 -1.63
CA SER A 384 7.61 -16.40 -1.32
C SER A 384 6.73 -16.69 -0.10
N SER A 385 5.87 -17.72 -0.21
CA SER A 385 4.92 -18.16 0.81
C SER A 385 5.57 -18.54 2.14
N ASP A 386 6.78 -19.09 2.08
CA ASP A 386 7.47 -19.75 3.22
C ASP A 386 7.88 -18.78 4.34
N HIS A 387 7.83 -17.47 4.09
CA HIS A 387 8.26 -16.45 5.05
C HIS A 387 7.13 -15.55 5.56
N CYS A 388 5.88 -15.81 5.16
CA CYS A 388 4.70 -15.06 5.60
C CYS A 388 4.35 -15.27 7.09
N GLU A 389 4.82 -16.36 7.72
CA GLU A 389 4.54 -16.67 9.14
C GLU A 389 5.48 -15.99 10.15
N SER A 390 6.54 -15.31 9.68
CA SER A 390 7.47 -14.61 10.57
C SER A 390 6.81 -13.39 11.27
N PRO A 391 7.38 -12.82 12.36
CA PRO A 391 6.72 -11.82 13.24
C PRO A 391 6.21 -10.52 12.58
N THR A 392 6.49 -10.33 11.30
CA THR A 392 5.97 -9.28 10.40
C THR A 392 4.63 -9.62 9.73
N SER A 393 4.08 -10.80 10.00
CA SER A 393 2.65 -11.16 9.86
C SER A 393 1.70 -10.14 10.53
N SER A 394 2.25 -9.19 11.30
CA SER A 394 1.52 -8.06 11.89
C SER A 394 0.80 -7.14 10.87
N ILE A 395 1.25 -7.01 9.62
CA ILE A 395 0.65 -6.04 8.66
C ILE A 395 -0.36 -6.68 7.69
N VAL A 396 0.05 -7.74 6.98
CA VAL A 396 -0.73 -8.40 5.93
C VAL A 396 -0.65 -9.91 6.13
N THR A 397 -1.80 -10.59 6.08
CA THR A 397 -1.88 -12.05 6.20
C THR A 397 -1.67 -12.73 4.85
N GLN A 398 -1.41 -14.04 4.87
CA GLN A 398 -1.34 -14.85 3.64
C GLN A 398 -2.66 -14.80 2.85
N SER A 399 -3.81 -14.86 3.52
CA SER A 399 -5.12 -14.72 2.86
C SER A 399 -5.29 -13.36 2.20
N ASP A 400 -4.98 -12.25 2.89
CA ASP A 400 -5.05 -10.90 2.31
C ASP A 400 -4.19 -10.78 1.04
N LEU A 401 -2.96 -11.30 1.09
CA LEU A 401 -2.05 -11.27 -0.04
C LEU A 401 -2.61 -12.05 -1.24
N ALA A 402 -3.30 -13.19 -1.00
CA ALA A 402 -3.97 -13.94 -2.07
C ALA A 402 -5.05 -13.09 -2.76
N TYR A 403 -5.84 -12.31 -1.99
CA TYR A 403 -6.82 -11.38 -2.55
C TYR A 403 -6.14 -10.25 -3.34
N PHE A 404 -5.05 -9.66 -2.82
CA PHE A 404 -4.32 -8.60 -3.52
C PHE A 404 -3.73 -9.07 -4.85
N VAL A 405 -3.08 -10.24 -4.87
CA VAL A 405 -2.54 -10.83 -6.10
C VAL A 405 -3.66 -11.12 -7.09
N THR A 406 -4.76 -11.72 -6.64
CA THR A 406 -5.86 -12.12 -7.51
C THR A 406 -6.55 -10.92 -8.16
N LEU A 407 -6.87 -9.89 -7.38
CA LEU A 407 -7.56 -8.71 -7.91
C LEU A 407 -6.65 -7.87 -8.81
N CYS A 408 -5.39 -7.66 -8.42
CA CYS A 408 -4.45 -6.89 -9.22
C CYS A 408 -4.10 -7.62 -10.52
N SER A 409 -3.92 -8.95 -10.49
CA SER A 409 -3.65 -9.74 -11.70
C SER A 409 -4.85 -9.78 -12.64
N LEU A 410 -6.06 -10.03 -12.15
CA LEU A 410 -7.29 -10.00 -12.97
C LEU A 410 -7.53 -8.62 -13.60
N ALA A 411 -7.21 -7.55 -12.87
CA ALA A 411 -7.39 -6.20 -13.38
C ALA A 411 -6.35 -5.81 -14.44
N THR A 412 -5.15 -6.42 -14.45
CA THR A 412 -3.99 -5.90 -15.22
C THR A 412 -3.39 -6.84 -16.25
N PHE A 413 -3.27 -8.13 -15.94
CA PHE A 413 -2.57 -9.08 -16.79
C PHE A 413 -3.40 -9.53 -17.98
N ASP A 414 -2.70 -9.83 -19.07
CA ASP A 414 -3.31 -10.51 -20.19
C ASP A 414 -3.45 -12.03 -19.93
N ARG A 415 -4.11 -12.73 -20.85
CA ARG A 415 -4.36 -14.17 -20.71
C ARG A 415 -3.07 -15.00 -20.65
N ALA A 416 -2.00 -14.58 -21.33
CA ALA A 416 -0.73 -15.32 -21.40
C ALA A 416 0.16 -15.04 -20.17
N GLU A 417 0.22 -13.79 -19.72
CA GLU A 417 0.84 -13.35 -18.47
C GLU A 417 0.18 -14.04 -17.28
N LEU A 418 -1.15 -14.12 -17.22
CA LEU A 418 -1.86 -14.79 -16.12
C LEU A 418 -1.51 -16.29 -16.06
N ALA A 419 -1.44 -16.96 -17.22
CA ALA A 419 -1.06 -18.37 -17.26
C ALA A 419 0.41 -18.60 -16.87
N SER A 420 1.34 -17.78 -17.38
CA SER A 420 2.77 -17.96 -17.16
C SER A 420 3.23 -17.50 -15.77
N GLN A 421 2.79 -16.32 -15.32
CA GLN A 421 3.28 -15.67 -14.10
C GLN A 421 2.49 -16.03 -12.84
N VAL A 422 1.18 -16.28 -12.96
CA VAL A 422 0.31 -16.57 -11.80
C VAL A 422 0.05 -18.07 -11.67
N LEU A 423 -0.52 -18.70 -12.70
CA LEU A 423 -0.86 -20.13 -12.66
C LEU A 423 0.37 -21.04 -12.80
N GLY A 424 1.41 -20.59 -13.49
CA GLY A 424 2.67 -21.31 -13.67
C GLY A 424 3.65 -21.15 -12.51
N SER A 425 3.45 -20.18 -11.61
CA SER A 425 4.36 -19.93 -10.50
C SER A 425 4.02 -20.79 -9.27
N PRO A 426 4.97 -21.60 -8.76
CA PRO A 426 4.72 -22.48 -7.61
C PRO A 426 4.48 -21.69 -6.31
N ASN A 427 5.17 -20.57 -6.10
CA ASN A 427 5.04 -19.74 -4.89
C ASN A 427 3.63 -19.15 -4.76
N VAL A 428 3.09 -18.70 -5.89
CA VAL A 428 1.76 -18.11 -5.96
C VAL A 428 0.69 -19.18 -5.82
N ARG A 429 0.96 -20.39 -6.33
CA ARG A 429 0.06 -21.53 -6.13
C ARG A 429 -0.12 -21.85 -4.64
N LEU A 430 0.95 -21.89 -3.86
CA LEU A 430 0.88 -22.12 -2.40
C LEU A 430 0.08 -21.00 -1.69
N LEU A 431 0.24 -19.76 -2.13
CA LEU A 431 -0.56 -18.63 -1.65
C LEU A 431 -2.06 -18.79 -1.97
N LEU A 432 -2.38 -19.21 -3.20
CA LEU A 432 -3.75 -19.41 -3.68
C LEU A 432 -4.41 -20.67 -3.09
N GLU A 433 -3.64 -21.63 -2.58
CA GLU A 433 -4.16 -22.79 -1.87
C GLU A 433 -4.77 -22.40 -0.51
N ALA A 434 -4.32 -21.30 0.11
CA ALA A 434 -4.93 -20.76 1.33
C ALA A 434 -6.36 -20.25 1.10
N GLU A 435 -6.64 -19.67 -0.06
CA GLU A 435 -7.95 -19.10 -0.41
C GLU A 435 -8.47 -19.65 -1.75
N PRO A 436 -9.19 -20.78 -1.76
CA PRO A 436 -9.60 -21.45 -2.99
C PRO A 436 -10.56 -20.61 -3.85
N ALA A 437 -11.29 -19.66 -3.25
CA ALA A 437 -12.16 -18.73 -3.98
C ALA A 437 -11.37 -17.90 -5.00
N CYS A 438 -10.17 -17.43 -4.62
CA CYS A 438 -9.28 -16.67 -5.48
C CYS A 438 -8.75 -17.51 -6.65
N ARG A 439 -8.33 -18.75 -6.36
CA ARG A 439 -7.86 -19.70 -7.38
C ARG A 439 -8.93 -20.00 -8.42
N ASP A 440 -10.14 -20.30 -7.96
CA ASP A 440 -11.27 -20.60 -8.85
C ASP A 440 -11.61 -19.40 -9.74
N MET A 441 -11.56 -18.16 -9.21
CA MET A 441 -11.77 -16.95 -9.99
C MET A 441 -10.75 -16.78 -11.13
N LEU A 442 -9.46 -17.01 -10.84
CA LEU A 442 -8.39 -16.96 -11.85
C LEU A 442 -8.58 -18.01 -12.94
N HIS A 443 -8.96 -19.24 -12.56
CA HIS A 443 -9.26 -20.30 -13.51
C HIS A 443 -10.47 -19.99 -14.39
N SER A 444 -11.59 -19.54 -13.80
CA SER A 444 -12.79 -19.15 -14.56
C SER A 444 -12.49 -18.03 -15.56
N PHE A 445 -11.70 -17.02 -15.15
CA PHE A 445 -11.29 -15.94 -16.03
C PHE A 445 -10.41 -16.44 -17.19
N HIS A 446 -9.45 -17.33 -16.91
CA HIS A 446 -8.58 -17.92 -17.93
C HIS A 446 -9.35 -18.84 -18.91
N GLN A 447 -10.37 -19.55 -18.43
CA GLN A 447 -11.25 -20.40 -19.24
C GLN A 447 -12.31 -19.61 -20.04
N ALA A 448 -12.36 -18.28 -19.87
CA ALA A 448 -13.36 -17.38 -20.46
C ALA A 448 -14.80 -17.60 -19.97
N ASP A 449 -14.96 -18.17 -18.78
CA ASP A 449 -16.24 -18.21 -18.06
C ASP A 449 -16.36 -16.98 -17.14
N TYR A 450 -16.82 -15.88 -17.73
CA TYR A 450 -16.90 -14.58 -17.04
C TYR A 450 -18.09 -14.49 -16.08
N ALA A 451 -19.19 -15.22 -16.34
CA ALA A 451 -20.36 -15.24 -15.46
C ALA A 451 -19.99 -15.79 -14.07
N ALA A 452 -19.33 -16.97 -14.03
CA ALA A 452 -18.88 -17.55 -12.77
C ALA A 452 -17.85 -16.67 -12.05
N CYS A 453 -16.93 -16.05 -12.79
CA CYS A 453 -15.90 -15.17 -12.24
C CYS A 453 -16.51 -13.92 -11.59
N LEU A 454 -17.37 -13.19 -12.32
CA LEU A 454 -18.01 -11.98 -11.85
C LEU A 454 -19.03 -12.26 -10.74
N GLY A 455 -19.75 -13.40 -10.82
CA GLY A 455 -20.65 -13.85 -9.77
C GLY A 455 -19.92 -14.10 -8.44
N ARG A 456 -18.72 -14.70 -8.48
CA ARG A 456 -17.87 -14.87 -7.29
C ARG A 456 -17.32 -13.54 -6.78
N LEU A 457 -16.86 -12.67 -7.69
CA LEU A 457 -16.37 -11.33 -7.35
C LEU A 457 -17.44 -10.48 -6.66
N ASN A 458 -18.70 -10.53 -7.13
CA ASN A 458 -19.81 -9.80 -6.52
C ASN A 458 -20.14 -10.27 -5.10
N LYS A 459 -20.02 -11.58 -4.83
CA LYS A 459 -20.18 -12.12 -3.46
C LYS A 459 -19.07 -11.64 -2.53
N LEU A 460 -17.83 -11.60 -3.03
CA LEU A 460 -16.68 -11.15 -2.25
C LEU A 460 -16.61 -9.64 -2.09
N ARG A 461 -17.24 -8.87 -2.99
CA ARG A 461 -17.22 -7.39 -2.97
C ARG A 461 -17.50 -6.81 -1.59
N ASN A 462 -18.54 -7.31 -0.92
CA ASN A 462 -18.94 -6.83 0.40
C ASN A 462 -17.88 -7.10 1.47
N LEU A 463 -17.17 -8.23 1.38
CA LEU A 463 -16.04 -8.56 2.27
C LEU A 463 -14.83 -7.67 1.98
N LEU A 464 -14.49 -7.51 0.70
CA LEU A 464 -13.33 -6.72 0.26
C LEU A 464 -13.46 -5.23 0.60
N CYS A 465 -14.68 -4.70 0.66
CA CYS A 465 -14.96 -3.33 1.11
C CYS A 465 -14.69 -3.10 2.61
N LEU A 466 -14.57 -4.17 3.41
CA LEU A 466 -14.28 -4.09 4.84
C LEU A 466 -12.78 -4.23 5.14
N ASP A 467 -11.95 -4.53 4.14
CA ASP A 467 -10.50 -4.59 4.31
C ASP A 467 -9.87 -3.20 4.43
N TYR A 468 -8.84 -3.09 5.28
CA TYR A 468 -8.21 -1.82 5.62
C TYR A 468 -7.46 -1.17 4.44
N PHE A 469 -6.82 -1.96 3.58
CA PHE A 469 -6.01 -1.46 2.46
C PHE A 469 -6.81 -1.43 1.16
N LEU A 470 -7.68 -2.42 0.96
CA LEU A 470 -8.32 -2.63 -0.33
C LEU A 470 -9.58 -1.79 -0.55
N ALA A 471 -10.30 -1.42 0.52
CA ALA A 471 -11.64 -0.83 0.46
C ALA A 471 -11.76 0.33 -0.55
N ASP A 472 -10.80 1.24 -0.58
CA ASP A 472 -10.82 2.42 -1.46
C ASP A 472 -10.58 2.06 -2.94
N HIS A 473 -10.03 0.88 -3.22
CA HIS A 473 -9.66 0.41 -4.55
C HIS A 473 -10.67 -0.59 -5.15
N VAL A 474 -11.53 -1.21 -4.34
CA VAL A 474 -12.46 -2.27 -4.78
C VAL A 474 -13.32 -1.83 -5.97
N ALA A 475 -13.90 -0.63 -5.92
CA ALA A 475 -14.77 -0.14 -6.99
C ALA A 475 -14.02 -0.01 -8.33
N VAL A 476 -12.80 0.53 -8.29
CA VAL A 476 -11.94 0.71 -9.46
C VAL A 476 -11.49 -0.64 -10.02
N LEU A 477 -11.08 -1.57 -9.14
CA LEU A 477 -10.65 -2.91 -9.51
C LEU A 477 -11.79 -3.71 -10.13
N CYS A 478 -12.98 -3.73 -9.53
CA CYS A 478 -14.14 -4.43 -10.08
C CYS A 478 -14.53 -3.90 -11.47
N ARG A 479 -14.51 -2.58 -11.66
CA ARG A 479 -14.74 -1.97 -12.98
C ARG A 479 -13.66 -2.36 -13.99
N ALA A 480 -12.39 -2.33 -13.59
CA ALA A 480 -11.28 -2.70 -14.47
C ALA A 480 -11.34 -4.18 -14.90
N ILE A 481 -11.64 -5.09 -13.97
CA ILE A 481 -11.81 -6.53 -14.25
C ILE A 481 -12.97 -6.74 -15.23
N ARG A 482 -14.12 -6.09 -14.99
CA ARG A 482 -15.29 -6.18 -15.88
C ARG A 482 -14.99 -5.65 -17.28
N ASN A 483 -14.36 -4.49 -17.39
CA ASN A 483 -13.95 -3.90 -18.66
C ASN A 483 -13.01 -4.83 -19.45
N ARG A 484 -12.06 -5.46 -18.75
CA ARG A 484 -11.11 -6.39 -19.35
C ARG A 484 -11.77 -7.69 -19.81
N ALA A 485 -12.70 -8.23 -19.00
CA ALA A 485 -13.51 -9.38 -19.38
C ALA A 485 -14.30 -9.12 -20.69
N LEU A 486 -14.92 -7.94 -20.82
CA LEU A 486 -15.65 -7.53 -22.03
C LEU A 486 -14.73 -7.47 -23.26
N CYS A 487 -13.54 -6.87 -23.11
CA CYS A 487 -12.54 -6.80 -24.18
C CYS A 487 -12.06 -8.19 -24.61
N GLN A 488 -11.79 -9.06 -23.65
CA GLN A 488 -11.30 -10.41 -23.90
C GLN A 488 -12.38 -11.33 -24.49
N TYR A 489 -13.64 -11.17 -24.06
CA TYR A 489 -14.79 -11.86 -24.63
C TYR A 489 -14.97 -11.51 -26.11
N PHE A 490 -14.84 -10.23 -26.48
CA PHE A 490 -15.05 -9.78 -27.86
C PHE A 490 -13.87 -10.08 -28.80
N SER A 491 -12.64 -10.22 -28.27
CA SER A 491 -11.41 -10.40 -29.07
C SER A 491 -11.47 -11.46 -30.20
N PRO A 492 -12.09 -12.65 -30.03
CA PRO A 492 -12.16 -13.64 -31.10
C PRO A 492 -13.31 -13.42 -32.10
N TYR A 493 -14.23 -12.48 -31.86
CA TYR A 493 -15.44 -12.30 -32.67
C TYR A 493 -15.30 -11.13 -33.65
N SER A 494 -15.76 -11.33 -34.89
CA SER A 494 -15.93 -10.24 -35.88
C SER A 494 -17.27 -9.52 -35.74
N SER A 495 -18.30 -10.27 -35.32
CA SER A 495 -19.63 -9.79 -34.98
C SER A 495 -20.16 -10.62 -33.81
N ALA A 496 -20.64 -9.96 -32.76
CA ALA A 496 -21.21 -10.60 -31.57
C ALA A 496 -22.67 -10.15 -31.38
N ASP A 497 -23.52 -11.05 -30.89
CA ASP A 497 -24.91 -10.77 -30.51
C ASP A 497 -24.98 -10.21 -29.09
N LEU A 498 -25.59 -9.04 -28.94
CA LEU A 498 -25.69 -8.35 -27.65
C LEU A 498 -26.55 -9.13 -26.65
N ASN A 499 -27.56 -9.89 -27.10
CA ASN A 499 -28.42 -10.65 -26.18
C ASN A 499 -27.65 -11.78 -25.49
N ARG A 500 -26.83 -12.52 -26.25
CA ARG A 500 -25.99 -13.60 -25.71
C ARG A 500 -24.87 -13.04 -24.83
N MET A 501 -24.32 -11.89 -25.21
CA MET A 501 -23.32 -11.21 -24.41
C MET A 501 -23.92 -10.72 -23.09
N ALA A 502 -25.12 -10.13 -23.11
CA ALA A 502 -25.83 -9.69 -21.92
C ALA A 502 -26.09 -10.85 -20.93
N GLN A 503 -26.51 -12.01 -21.45
CA GLN A 503 -26.67 -13.24 -20.66
C GLN A 503 -25.34 -13.74 -20.06
N ALA A 504 -24.22 -13.66 -20.79
CA ALA A 504 -22.92 -14.10 -20.30
C ALA A 504 -22.32 -13.19 -19.21
N PHE A 505 -22.82 -11.96 -19.07
CA PHE A 505 -22.34 -10.97 -18.10
C PHE A 505 -23.36 -10.66 -16.99
N ASP A 506 -24.47 -11.40 -16.94
CA ASP A 506 -25.61 -11.22 -16.03
C ASP A 506 -26.13 -9.77 -16.00
N THR A 507 -26.27 -9.15 -17.19
CA THR A 507 -26.73 -7.77 -17.34
C THR A 507 -27.87 -7.63 -18.33
N THR A 508 -28.54 -6.48 -18.31
CA THR A 508 -29.51 -6.13 -19.34
C THR A 508 -28.81 -5.62 -20.60
N VAL A 509 -29.49 -5.73 -21.74
CA VAL A 509 -28.96 -5.25 -23.03
C VAL A 509 -28.72 -3.74 -23.01
N ALA A 510 -29.60 -2.96 -22.38
CA ALA A 510 -29.46 -1.51 -22.29
C ALA A 510 -28.25 -1.09 -21.44
N GLU A 511 -28.00 -1.76 -20.31
CA GLU A 511 -26.80 -1.52 -19.50
C GLU A 511 -25.54 -1.91 -20.25
N LEU A 512 -25.56 -3.04 -20.94
CA LEU A 512 -24.43 -3.51 -21.74
C LEU A 512 -24.11 -2.53 -22.89
N GLU A 513 -25.12 -1.99 -23.58
CA GLU A 513 -24.92 -0.97 -24.61
C GLU A 513 -24.23 0.29 -24.05
N ASN A 514 -24.63 0.75 -22.87
CA ASN A 514 -24.01 1.89 -22.20
C ASN A 514 -22.55 1.59 -21.81
N GLU A 515 -22.29 0.42 -21.23
CA GLU A 515 -20.92 -0.01 -20.89
C GLU A 515 -20.02 -0.10 -22.12
N LEU A 516 -20.50 -0.75 -23.18
CA LEU A 516 -19.78 -0.87 -24.45
C LEU A 516 -19.55 0.50 -25.11
N ALA A 517 -20.50 1.43 -25.02
CA ALA A 517 -20.34 2.79 -25.53
C ALA A 517 -19.17 3.50 -24.83
N THR A 518 -19.04 3.38 -23.50
CA THR A 518 -17.88 3.94 -22.78
C THR A 518 -16.57 3.29 -23.22
N LEU A 519 -16.53 1.96 -23.38
CA LEU A 519 -15.33 1.24 -23.83
C LEU A 519 -14.90 1.58 -25.27
N ILE A 520 -15.86 1.87 -26.14
CA ILE A 520 -15.61 2.32 -27.52
C ILE A 520 -15.11 3.76 -27.53
N GLN A 521 -15.68 4.63 -26.69
CA GLN A 521 -15.23 6.02 -26.54
C GLN A 521 -13.80 6.09 -26.00
N ASP A 522 -13.47 5.26 -25.01
CA ASP A 522 -12.12 5.12 -24.45
C ASP A 522 -11.13 4.47 -25.44
N GLY A 523 -11.62 3.87 -26.52
CA GLY A 523 -10.81 3.22 -27.55
C GLY A 523 -10.28 1.83 -27.18
N SER A 524 -10.72 1.29 -26.04
CA SER A 524 -10.38 -0.07 -25.59
C SER A 524 -10.95 -1.13 -26.53
N ILE A 525 -12.16 -0.91 -27.05
CA ILE A 525 -12.82 -1.79 -28.03
C ILE A 525 -13.01 -1.04 -29.34
N LYS A 526 -12.44 -1.56 -30.43
CA LYS A 526 -12.62 -1.01 -31.80
C LYS A 526 -13.83 -1.65 -32.46
N ALA A 527 -15.02 -1.22 -32.06
CA ALA A 527 -16.29 -1.76 -32.58
C ALA A 527 -17.32 -0.68 -32.87
N ARG A 528 -18.42 -1.09 -33.51
CA ARG A 528 -19.63 -0.32 -33.77
C ARG A 528 -20.83 -1.11 -33.26
N ILE A 529 -21.70 -0.42 -32.52
CA ILE A 529 -22.95 -0.96 -31.98
C ILE A 529 -24.05 -0.74 -33.03
N ASP A 530 -24.72 -1.81 -33.46
CA ASP A 530 -25.93 -1.78 -34.27
C ASP A 530 -27.11 -2.08 -33.34
N SER A 531 -27.78 -1.03 -32.85
CA SER A 531 -28.91 -1.15 -31.91
C SER A 531 -30.18 -1.69 -32.56
N HIS A 532 -30.34 -1.57 -33.88
CA HIS A 532 -31.51 -2.13 -34.57
C HIS A 532 -31.40 -3.65 -34.67
N LYS A 533 -30.20 -4.17 -34.98
CA LYS A 533 -29.96 -5.62 -35.08
C LYS A 533 -29.45 -6.25 -33.79
N GLN A 534 -29.16 -5.43 -32.78
CA GLN A 534 -28.58 -5.85 -31.51
C GLN A 534 -27.26 -6.61 -31.69
N LEU A 535 -26.38 -6.08 -32.57
CA LEU A 535 -25.09 -6.66 -32.91
C LEU A 535 -23.94 -5.70 -32.63
N LEU A 536 -22.85 -6.21 -32.07
CA LEU A 536 -21.57 -5.53 -31.94
C LEU A 536 -20.64 -5.99 -33.07
N ARG A 537 -20.28 -5.09 -33.99
CA ARG A 537 -19.41 -5.40 -35.14
C ARG A 537 -18.05 -4.76 -34.99
N VAL A 538 -16.99 -5.49 -35.33
CA VAL A 538 -15.62 -4.93 -35.33
C VAL A 538 -15.52 -3.79 -36.34
N LEU A 539 -14.88 -2.69 -35.93
CA LEU A 539 -14.58 -1.57 -36.79
C LEU A 539 -13.35 -1.91 -37.64
N ASN A 540 -13.58 -2.43 -38.84
CA ASN A 540 -12.53 -2.61 -39.83
C ASN A 540 -12.25 -1.27 -40.52
N VAL A 541 -11.25 -0.54 -40.02
CA VAL A 541 -10.71 0.62 -40.74
C VAL A 541 -9.64 0.11 -41.69
N ASP A 542 -9.76 0.44 -42.98
CA ASP A 542 -8.69 0.18 -43.93
C ASP A 542 -7.40 0.91 -43.50
N GLN A 543 -6.37 0.13 -43.19
CA GLN A 543 -5.08 0.63 -42.71
C GLN A 543 -4.44 1.58 -43.72
N ARG A 544 -4.67 1.36 -45.02
CA ARG A 544 -4.19 2.23 -46.09
C ARG A 544 -4.82 3.61 -45.97
N CYS A 545 -6.16 3.67 -45.94
CA CYS A 545 -6.91 4.92 -45.80
C CYS A 545 -6.52 5.68 -44.53
N LEU A 546 -6.36 4.98 -43.40
CA LEU A 546 -5.93 5.59 -42.14
C LEU A 546 -4.53 6.22 -42.25
N THR A 547 -3.59 5.54 -42.90
CA THR A 547 -2.22 6.02 -43.07
C THR A 547 -2.18 7.27 -43.95
N PHE A 548 -2.93 7.27 -45.07
CA PHE A 548 -3.07 8.44 -45.92
C PHE A 548 -3.70 9.62 -45.17
N ALA A 549 -4.78 9.39 -44.44
CA ALA A 549 -5.44 10.45 -43.66
C ALA A 549 -4.52 11.04 -42.58
N ARG A 550 -3.71 10.21 -41.90
CA ARG A 550 -2.72 10.67 -40.93
C ARG A 550 -1.60 11.48 -41.58
N ALA A 551 -1.09 11.03 -42.72
CA ALA A 551 -0.07 11.75 -43.48
C ALA A 551 -0.57 13.13 -43.92
N MET A 552 -1.82 13.21 -44.44
CA MET A 552 -2.43 14.50 -44.82
C MET A 552 -2.57 15.46 -43.63
N ARG A 553 -3.04 14.97 -42.47
CA ARG A 553 -3.12 15.81 -41.26
C ARG A 553 -1.75 16.32 -40.82
N LEU A 554 -0.72 15.48 -40.88
CA LEU A 554 0.65 15.87 -40.55
C LEU A 554 1.16 16.97 -41.49
N VAL A 555 0.89 16.84 -42.79
CA VAL A 555 1.25 17.86 -43.78
C VAL A 555 0.54 19.19 -43.50
N ASP A 556 -0.76 19.16 -43.21
CA ASP A 556 -1.52 20.37 -42.88
C ASP A 556 -1.02 21.03 -41.60
N GLU A 557 -0.73 20.23 -40.57
CA GLU A 557 -0.16 20.72 -39.31
C GLU A 557 1.24 21.32 -39.52
N TYR A 558 2.09 20.65 -40.30
CA TYR A 558 3.43 21.14 -40.64
C TYR A 558 3.35 22.45 -41.41
N LYS A 559 2.43 22.57 -42.37
CA LYS A 559 2.19 23.81 -43.13
C LYS A 559 1.77 24.95 -42.20
N LYS A 560 0.82 24.70 -41.29
CA LYS A 560 0.38 25.69 -40.29
C LYS A 560 1.53 26.12 -39.38
N ARG A 561 2.29 25.17 -38.83
CA ARG A 561 3.45 25.47 -37.96
C ARG A 561 4.52 26.28 -38.68
N THR A 562 4.83 25.93 -39.92
CA THR A 562 5.82 26.65 -40.74
C THR A 562 5.34 28.06 -41.05
N HIS A 563 4.08 28.24 -41.43
CA HIS A 563 3.51 29.56 -41.69
C HIS A 563 3.51 30.45 -40.44
N SER A 564 3.11 29.91 -39.28
CA SER A 564 3.19 30.61 -38.00
C SER A 564 4.63 30.99 -37.64
N MET A 565 5.61 30.12 -37.92
CA MET A 565 7.02 30.39 -37.66
C MET A 565 7.57 31.51 -38.57
N ILE A 566 7.24 31.47 -39.87
CA ILE A 566 7.60 32.51 -40.83
C ILE A 566 7.00 33.85 -40.40
N LEU A 567 5.72 33.87 -40.02
CA LEU A 567 5.04 35.08 -39.56
C LEU A 567 5.69 35.63 -38.28
N ARG A 568 6.03 34.75 -37.33
CA ARG A 568 6.76 35.14 -36.11
C ARG A 568 8.14 35.72 -36.43
N MET A 569 8.88 35.15 -37.37
CA MET A 569 10.16 35.70 -37.84
C MET A 569 10.00 37.05 -38.54
N ALA A 570 8.93 37.23 -39.32
CA ALA A 570 8.63 38.50 -39.98
C ALA A 570 8.32 39.62 -38.96
N PHE A 571 7.50 39.34 -37.95
CA PHE A 571 7.25 40.29 -36.85
C PHE A 571 8.51 40.63 -36.07
N ALA A 572 9.34 39.63 -35.75
CA ALA A 572 10.63 39.86 -35.09
C ALA A 572 11.57 40.74 -35.92
N ARG A 573 11.61 40.54 -37.24
CA ARG A 573 12.41 41.37 -38.17
C ARG A 573 11.93 42.81 -38.22
N GLN A 574 10.62 43.05 -38.17
CA GLN A 574 10.03 44.39 -38.10
C GLN A 574 10.05 44.99 -36.69
N LYS A 575 10.66 44.31 -35.71
CA LYS A 575 10.68 44.70 -34.28
C LYS A 575 9.29 44.88 -33.68
N LEU A 576 8.27 44.22 -34.24
CA LEU A 576 6.93 44.13 -33.68
C LEU A 576 6.90 43.03 -32.61
N ILE A 577 7.63 43.28 -31.53
CA ILE A 577 7.72 42.39 -30.38
C ILE A 577 6.72 42.92 -29.35
N TYR A 578 5.75 42.09 -28.94
CA TYR A 578 4.91 42.42 -27.81
C TYR A 578 5.78 42.49 -26.55
N PRO A 579 5.85 43.62 -25.83
CA PRO A 579 6.50 43.67 -24.54
C PRO A 579 5.63 42.83 -23.60
N SER A 580 6.11 41.63 -23.28
CA SER A 580 5.54 40.85 -22.19
C SER A 580 5.46 41.73 -20.93
N ALA A 581 4.37 41.62 -20.15
CA ALA A 581 4.07 42.44 -18.97
C ALA A 581 5.19 42.55 -17.90
N ARG A 582 6.30 41.80 -18.05
CA ARG A 582 7.53 41.99 -17.27
C ARG A 582 8.34 43.23 -17.66
N HIS A 583 8.16 43.80 -18.85
CA HIS A 583 8.84 45.04 -19.27
C HIS A 583 8.02 46.31 -19.01
N GLU A 584 6.73 46.21 -18.70
CA GLU A 584 5.94 47.39 -18.30
C GLU A 584 6.40 47.93 -16.94
N SER A 585 6.85 47.09 -16.00
CA SER A 585 7.36 47.60 -14.71
C SER A 585 8.70 48.33 -14.82
N GLU A 586 9.58 47.92 -15.74
CA GLU A 586 10.87 48.59 -15.97
C GLU A 586 10.70 49.90 -16.77
N THR A 587 9.74 49.94 -17.70
CA THR A 587 9.52 51.13 -18.52
C THR A 587 8.78 52.23 -17.73
N ILE A 588 7.87 51.88 -16.82
CA ILE A 588 7.17 52.85 -15.96
C ILE A 588 8.11 53.43 -14.88
N MET A 589 9.10 52.67 -14.39
CA MET A 589 10.06 53.15 -13.40
C MET A 589 11.10 54.13 -13.97
N ASN A 590 11.35 54.12 -15.29
CA ASN A 590 12.28 55.07 -15.93
C ASN A 590 11.62 56.40 -16.36
N TYR A 591 10.31 56.55 -16.16
CA TYR A 591 9.60 57.84 -16.34
C TYR A 591 9.29 58.53 -15.01
N LEU A 592 9.69 57.95 -13.87
CA LEU A 592 9.47 58.48 -12.51
C LEU A 592 10.78 58.83 -11.77
N THR A 593 11.90 58.92 -12.48
CA THR A 593 13.17 59.48 -12.02
C THR A 593 13.65 60.54 -12.99
#